data_AF-A0AB37TTG4-F1
#
_entry.id   AF-A0AB37TTG4-F1
#
_cell.length_a   1.000
_cell.length_b   1.000
_cell.length_c   1.000
_cell.angle_alpha   90.00
_cell.angle_beta   90.00
_cell.angle_gamma   90.00
#
_symmetry.space_group_name_H-M   'P 1'
#
loop_
_entity.id
_entity.type
_entity.pdbx_description
1 polymer ?
#
loop_
_entity_poly.entity_id
_entity_poly.type
_entity_poly.pdbx_seq_one_letter_code
_entity_poly.pdbx_strand_id
1 'polypeptide(L)' 'MDRKQILNLYDWDPGVCFRHPSKGVVQTAVVGVIHPRDDGEREVRGCADCVINLEDIRREQAARSGVEYKPGQLGEQVG' A
#
# COMPACT_ATOMS: atom_id res chain seq x y z
N MET A 1 -8.61 -1.46 14.86
CA MET A 1 -7.65 -0.39 14.57
C MET A 1 -8.35 0.64 13.72
N ASP A 2 -8.22 1.92 14.05
CA ASP A 2 -8.82 3.00 13.27
C ASP A 2 -7.95 3.36 12.04
N ARG A 3 -8.52 4.16 11.13
CA ARG A 3 -7.86 4.59 9.90
C ARG A 3 -6.54 5.31 10.15
N LYS A 4 -6.49 6.18 11.16
CA LYS A 4 -5.31 7.01 11.46
C LYS A 4 -4.16 6.14 11.99
N GLN A 5 -4.48 5.17 12.84
CA GLN A 5 -3.52 4.20 13.35
C GLN A 5 -2.87 3.39 12.22
N ILE A 6 -3.65 2.94 11.22
CA ILE A 6 -3.11 2.22 10.06
C ILE A 6 -2.20 3.11 9.23
N LEU A 7 -2.62 4.34 8.92
CA LEU A 7 -1.82 5.26 8.10
C LEU A 7 -0.48 5.63 8.76
N ASN A 8 -0.44 5.66 10.10
CA ASN A 8 0.80 5.92 10.85
C ASN A 8 1.82 4.78 10.78
N LEU A 9 1.47 3.61 10.23
CA LEU A 9 2.41 2.49 10.04
C LEU A 9 3.25 2.60 8.76
N TYR A 10 3.02 3.64 7.96
CA TYR A 10 3.69 3.82 6.67
C TYR A 10 4.57 5.06 6.64
N ASP A 11 5.63 4.96 5.86
CA ASP A 11 6.43 6.10 5.44
C ASP A 11 5.77 6.78 4.24
N TRP A 12 5.63 8.11 4.34
CA TRP A 12 4.93 8.93 3.36
C TRP A 12 5.90 9.91 2.70
N ASP A 13 5.86 9.95 1.37
CA ASP A 13 6.55 10.96 0.56
C ASP A 13 5.61 11.53 -0.50
N PRO A 14 5.86 12.78 -0.96
CA PRO A 14 5.20 13.32 -2.14
C PRO A 14 5.38 12.42 -3.36
N GLY A 15 4.27 12.06 -4.02
CA GLY A 15 4.27 11.22 -5.20
C GLY A 15 2.91 11.19 -5.89
N VAL A 16 2.81 10.40 -6.96
CA VAL A 16 1.56 10.21 -7.69
C VAL A 16 0.98 8.85 -7.31
N CYS A 17 -0.28 8.84 -6.87
CA CYS A 17 -0.97 7.60 -6.55
C CYS A 17 -1.24 6.79 -7.82
N PHE A 18 -0.82 5.53 -7.83
CA PHE A 18 -1.01 4.61 -8.98
C PHE A 18 -2.47 4.48 -9.42
N ARG A 19 -3.42 4.62 -8.49
CA ARG A 19 -4.87 4.47 -8.75
C ARG A 19 -5.59 5.78 -9.03
N HIS A 20 -5.02 6.91 -8.59
CA HIS A 20 -5.64 8.24 -8.71
C HIS A 20 -4.64 9.27 -9.27
N PRO A 21 -4.11 9.07 -10.49
CA PRO A 21 -3.13 10.00 -11.06
C PRO A 21 -3.67 11.41 -11.25
N SER A 22 -4.99 11.56 -11.42
CA SER A 22 -5.66 12.87 -11.56
C SER A 22 -5.58 13.76 -10.32
N LYS A 23 -5.24 13.21 -9.13
CA LYS A 23 -4.99 14.01 -7.92
C LYS A 23 -3.65 14.77 -7.97
N GLY A 24 -2.81 14.49 -8.96
CA GLY A 24 -1.47 15.06 -9.07
C GLY A 24 -0.54 14.55 -7.97
N VAL A 25 0.42 15.39 -7.57
CA VAL A 25 1.36 15.08 -6.49
C VAL A 25 0.69 15.24 -5.14
N VAL A 26 0.62 14.15 -4.38
CA VAL A 26 0.03 14.07 -3.03
C VAL A 26 0.94 13.25 -2.12
N GLN A 27 0.65 13.20 -0.81
CA GLN A 27 1.35 12.27 0.08
C GLN A 27 1.00 10.82 -0.29
N THR A 28 2.03 10.01 -0.50
CA THR A 28 1.92 8.60 -0.91
C THR A 28 2.88 7.71 -0.14
N ALA A 29 2.45 6.48 0.15
CA ALA A 29 3.28 5.44 0.72
C ALA A 29 3.54 4.33 -0.31
N VAL A 30 4.62 3.58 -0.14
CA VAL A 30 4.88 2.37 -0.94
C VAL A 30 3.84 1.31 -0.58
N VAL A 31 3.18 0.76 -1.60
CA VAL A 31 2.15 -0.29 -1.44
C VAL A 31 2.48 -1.57 -2.18
N GLY A 32 3.56 -1.57 -2.95
CA GLY A 32 4.06 -2.72 -3.71
C GLY A 32 5.39 -2.38 -4.37
N VAL A 33 6.10 -3.42 -4.80
CA VAL A 33 7.28 -3.31 -5.67
C VAL A 33 7.04 -4.20 -6.88
N ILE A 34 7.29 -3.69 -8.07
CA ILE A 34 7.21 -4.45 -9.32
C ILE A 34 8.60 -4.56 -9.94
N HIS A 35 8.82 -5.66 -10.69
CA HIS A 35 10.07 -5.95 -11.38
C HIS A 35 9.84 -6.06 -12.89
N PRO A 36 9.78 -4.93 -13.61
CA PRO A 36 9.77 -4.96 -15.07
C PRO A 36 11.02 -5.68 -15.60
N ARG A 37 10.88 -6.43 -16.70
CA ARG A 37 11.91 -7.33 -17.24
C ARG A 37 13.29 -6.71 -17.46
N ASP A 38 13.38 -5.40 -17.71
CA ASP A 38 14.63 -4.75 -18.15
C ASP A 38 15.02 -3.50 -17.33
N ASP A 39 14.29 -3.14 -16.27
CA ASP A 39 14.39 -1.80 -15.65
C ASP A 39 14.36 -1.80 -14.11
N GLY A 40 14.84 -2.89 -13.51
CA GLY A 40 15.03 -3.00 -12.06
C GLY A 40 13.72 -3.03 -11.26
N GLU A 41 13.84 -2.76 -9.96
CA GLU A 41 12.68 -2.66 -9.06
C GLU A 41 12.04 -1.28 -9.18
N ARG A 42 10.71 -1.23 -9.22
CA ARG A 42 9.94 0.02 -9.16
C ARG A 42 8.89 -0.04 -8.06
N GLU A 43 8.93 0.95 -7.19
CA GLU A 43 7.89 1.15 -6.18
C GLU A 43 6.56 1.54 -6.80
N VAL A 44 5.50 0.89 -6.35
CA VAL A 44 4.11 1.30 -6.58
C VAL A 44 3.67 2.10 -5.37
N ARG A 45 3.29 3.37 -5.59
CA ARG A 45 2.91 4.28 -4.50
C ARG A 45 1.41 4.57 -4.48
N GLY A 46 0.81 4.55 -3.28
CA GLY A 46 -0.61 4.77 -3.04
C GLY A 46 -0.87 5.96 -2.12
N CYS A 47 -1.92 6.75 -2.37
CA CYS A 47 -2.37 7.76 -1.42
C CYS A 47 -3.11 7.13 -0.22
N ALA A 48 -3.40 7.92 0.81
CA ALA A 48 -4.08 7.46 2.03
C ALA A 48 -5.37 6.65 1.78
N ASP A 49 -6.20 7.05 0.82
CA ASP A 49 -7.42 6.30 0.48
C ASP A 49 -7.10 4.92 -0.09
N CYS A 50 -6.06 4.83 -0.93
CA CYS A 50 -5.66 3.58 -1.55
C CYS A 50 -4.99 2.64 -0.55
N VAL A 51 -4.15 3.16 0.35
CA VAL A 51 -3.56 2.37 1.44
C VAL A 51 -4.65 1.72 2.28
N ILE A 52 -5.65 2.49 2.70
CA ILE A 52 -6.75 1.96 3.52
C ILE A 52 -7.57 0.92 2.77
N ASN A 53 -7.96 1.20 1.52
CA ASN A 53 -8.69 0.22 0.72
C ASN A 53 -7.92 -1.09 0.53
N LEU A 54 -6.60 -1.03 0.35
CA LEU A 54 -5.75 -2.22 0.21
C LEU A 54 -5.63 -2.99 1.54
N GLU A 55 -5.49 -2.28 2.66
CA GLU A 55 -5.49 -2.87 4.00
C GLU A 55 -6.81 -3.56 4.35
N ASP A 56 -7.94 -2.97 3.97
CA ASP A 56 -9.26 -3.59 4.14
C ASP A 56 -9.38 -4.88 3.30
N ILE A 57 -8.92 -4.86 2.04
CA ILE A 57 -8.87 -6.07 1.20
C ILE A 57 -7.99 -7.16 1.84
N ARG A 58 -6.81 -6.80 2.38
CA ARG A 58 -5.94 -7.77 3.07
C ARG A 58 -6.60 -8.34 4.32
N ARG A 59 -7.28 -7.51 5.11
CA ARG A 59 -8.02 -7.95 6.29
C ARG A 59 -9.11 -8.96 5.93
N GLU A 60 -9.88 -8.68 4.88
CA GLU A 60 -10.91 -9.60 4.39
C GLU A 60 -10.30 -10.91 3.86
N GLN A 61 -9.20 -10.83 3.12
CA GLN A 61 -8.50 -12.01 2.63
C GLN A 61 -8.00 -12.88 3.77
N ALA A 62 -7.39 -12.28 4.80
CA ALA A 62 -6.89 -12.97 5.98
C ALA A 62 -8.02 -13.70 6.73
N ALA A 63 -9.16 -13.02 6.90
CA ALA A 63 -10.37 -13.62 7.48
C ALA A 63 -10.88 -14.81 6.65
N ARG A 64 -10.83 -14.74 5.32
CA ARG A 64 -11.27 -15.83 4.42
C ARG A 64 -10.31 -17.02 4.41
N SER A 65 -8.99 -16.80 4.53
CA SER A 65 -7.98 -17.87 4.51
C SER A 65 -7.62 -18.41 5.89
N GLY A 66 -8.19 -17.85 6.97
CA GLY A 66 -7.91 -18.26 8.34
C GLY A 66 -6.51 -17.88 8.84
N VAL A 67 -5.86 -16.92 8.18
CA VAL A 67 -4.55 -16.39 8.62
C VAL A 67 -4.75 -15.12 9.44
N GLU A 68 -3.77 -14.81 10.29
CA GLU A 68 -3.78 -13.58 11.06
C GLU A 68 -3.55 -12.36 10.14
N TYR A 69 -4.43 -11.36 10.25
CA TYR A 69 -4.24 -10.07 9.61
C TYR A 69 -3.22 -9.23 10.39
N LYS A 70 -2.16 -8.80 9.71
CA LYS A 70 -1.16 -7.86 10.23
C LYS A 70 -1.19 -6.56 9.40
N PRO A 71 -1.52 -5.40 10.00
CA PRO A 71 -1.57 -4.12 9.30
C PRO A 71 -0.17 -3.58 9.02
N GLY A 72 -0.05 -2.66 8.06
CA GLY A 72 1.21 -1.96 7.81
C GLY A 72 2.21 -2.76 6.96
N GLN A 73 1.74 -3.81 6.29
CA GLN A 73 2.59 -4.74 5.53
C GLN A 73 2.39 -4.61 4.01
N LEU A 74 1.73 -3.56 3.54
CA LEU A 74 1.71 -3.25 2.10
C LEU A 74 3.12 -2.86 1.66
N GLY A 75 3.53 -3.27 0.46
CA GLY A 75 4.87 -2.99 -0.05
C GLY A 75 5.98 -3.88 0.49
N GLU A 76 5.73 -4.67 1.54
CA GLU A 76 6.71 -5.62 2.06
C GLU A 76 6.92 -6.75 1.03
N GLN A 77 8.11 -6.84 0.46
CA GLN A 77 8.50 -8.00 -0.36
C GLN A 77 8.52 -9.21 0.57
N VAL A 78 7.62 -10.16 0.33
CA VAL A 78 7.80 -11.52 0.84
C VAL A 78 8.99 -12.07 0.05
N GLY A 79 10.16 -12.11 0.70
CA GLY A 79 11.35 -12.76 0.17
C GLY A 79 11.15 -14.25 -0.07
#